data_AF-A0A8T7BSS5-F1
#
_entry.id   AF-A0A8T7BSS5-F1
#
_cell.length_a   1.000
_cell.length_b   1.000
_cell.length_c   1.000
_cell.angle_alpha   90.00
_cell.angle_beta   90.00
_cell.angle_gamma   90.00
#
_symmetry.space_group_name_H-M   'P 1'
#
loop_
_entity.id
_entity.type
_entity.pdbx_description
1 polymer ?
#
loop_
_entity_poly.entity_id
_entity_poly.type
_entity_poly.pdbx_seq_one_letter_code
_entity_poly.pdbx_strand_id
1 'polypeptide(L)'
;VKRQSEDKGLSVSVDSANLSRLDNSHELDLIKLLALYPQSIYSAASRREPHIVVNYLRDLANLFHSWYNAHQFIVDDTELRAARLALASAVGQVMLNGLTLMGVSAPEKM
;
A
#
# COMPACT_ATOMS: atom_id res chain seq x y z
N VAL A 1 -2.74 -2.03 10.32
CA VAL A 1 -2.31 -0.61 10.23
C VAL A 1 -3.47 0.35 10.45
N LYS A 2 -4.50 0.43 9.58
CA LYS A 2 -5.70 1.30 9.79
C LYS A 2 -6.32 1.19 11.19
N ARG A 3 -6.55 -0.03 11.70
CA ARG A 3 -7.11 -0.21 13.06
C ARG A 3 -6.16 0.15 14.20
N GLN A 4 -4.84 0.03 14.02
CA GLN A 4 -3.84 0.46 15.01
C GLN A 4 -3.78 2.00 15.12
N SER A 5 -4.15 2.69 14.04
CA SER A 5 -4.34 4.14 13.98
C SER A 5 -5.71 4.54 14.55
N GLU A 6 -6.77 3.78 14.26
CA GLU A 6 -8.12 4.01 14.77
C GLU A 6 -8.24 3.75 16.29
N ASP A 7 -7.63 2.68 16.82
CA ASP A 7 -7.54 2.41 18.28
C ASP A 7 -6.73 3.48 19.03
N LYS A 8 -5.91 4.26 18.31
CA LYS A 8 -5.13 5.39 18.85
C LYS A 8 -5.72 6.76 18.51
N GLY A 9 -6.92 6.83 17.92
CA GLY A 9 -7.59 8.09 17.57
C GLY A 9 -6.86 8.91 16.48
N LEU A 10 -5.98 8.29 15.70
CA LEU A 10 -5.20 8.95 14.64
C LEU A 10 -5.95 8.81 13.31
N SER A 11 -6.90 9.70 13.06
CA SER A 11 -7.46 9.92 11.72
C SER A 11 -6.39 10.57 10.83
N VAL A 12 -5.51 9.77 10.23
CA VAL A 12 -4.50 10.29 9.31
C VAL A 12 -5.21 10.70 8.03
N SER A 13 -5.43 12.01 7.85
CA SER A 13 -5.78 12.55 6.54
C SER A 13 -4.57 12.38 5.62
N VAL A 14 -4.71 11.51 4.62
CA VAL A 14 -3.67 11.21 3.64
C VAL A 14 -3.22 12.49 2.93
N ASP A 15 -4.13 13.45 2.80
CA ASP A 15 -3.93 14.74 2.13
C ASP A 15 -3.03 15.71 2.92
N SER A 16 -2.83 15.49 4.22
CA SER A 16 -2.03 16.37 5.09
C SER A 16 -0.71 15.74 5.55
N ALA A 17 -0.37 14.54 5.09
CA ALA A 17 0.86 13.86 5.51
C ALA A 17 2.08 14.42 4.76
N ASN A 18 3.17 14.71 5.47
CA ASN A 18 4.43 15.15 4.87
C ASN A 18 5.15 13.96 4.20
N LEU A 19 4.81 13.67 2.95
CA LEU A 19 5.35 12.53 2.19
C LEU A 19 6.85 12.65 1.93
N SER A 20 7.44 13.84 2.04
CA SER A 20 8.90 14.05 1.91
C SER A 20 9.71 13.32 2.99
N ARG A 21 9.06 12.83 4.06
CA ARG A 21 9.66 12.01 5.11
C ARG A 21 9.88 10.55 4.68
N LEU A 22 9.33 10.11 3.54
CA LEU A 22 9.49 8.77 2.99
C LEU A 22 10.77 8.71 2.12
N ASP A 23 11.93 8.59 2.76
CA ASP A 23 13.24 8.64 2.11
C ASP A 23 13.97 7.29 2.06
N ASN A 24 13.43 6.25 2.70
CA ASN A 24 14.06 4.95 2.72
C ASN A 24 13.90 4.20 1.39
N SER A 25 14.89 3.40 1.00
CA SER A 25 14.84 2.55 -0.18
C SER A 25 13.60 1.66 -0.25
N HIS A 26 13.20 1.03 0.85
CA HIS A 26 12.00 0.18 0.90
C HIS A 26 10.70 0.96 0.65
N GLU A 27 10.61 2.20 1.16
CA GLU A 27 9.46 3.08 0.98
C GLU A 27 9.40 3.57 -0.48
N LEU A 28 10.55 3.96 -1.04
CA LEU A 28 10.66 4.39 -2.43
C LEU A 28 10.30 3.27 -3.40
N ASP A 29 10.70 2.03 -3.14
CA ASP A 29 10.36 0.90 -3.99
C ASP A 29 8.86 0.58 -3.95
N LEU A 30 8.22 0.69 -2.78
CA LEU A 30 6.76 0.60 -2.67
C LEU A 30 6.06 1.70 -3.46
N ILE A 31 6.52 2.95 -3.34
CA ILE A 31 5.96 4.10 -4.07
C ILE A 31 6.05 3.87 -5.58
N LYS A 32 7.21 3.43 -6.08
CA LYS A 32 7.39 3.11 -7.50
C LYS A 32 6.42 2.02 -7.96
N LEU A 33 6.29 0.94 -7.19
CA LEU A 33 5.41 -0.16 -7.56
C LEU A 33 3.94 0.28 -7.56
N LEU A 34 3.50 1.05 -6.56
CA LEU A 34 2.16 1.62 -6.51
C LEU A 34 1.84 2.49 -7.74
N ALA A 35 2.81 3.29 -8.20
CA ALA A 35 2.65 4.13 -9.39
C ALA A 35 2.43 3.31 -10.68
N LEU A 36 2.88 2.05 -10.72
CA LEU A 36 2.71 1.14 -11.87
C LEU A 36 1.34 0.44 -11.89
N TYR A 37 0.51 0.61 -10.86
CA TYR A 37 -0.80 -0.05 -10.80
C TYR A 37 -1.70 0.25 -12.02
N PRO A 38 -1.92 1.52 -12.43
CA PRO A 38 -2.79 1.82 -13.56
C PRO A 38 -2.29 1.19 -14.87
N GLN A 39 -0.98 1.17 -15.08
CA GLN A 39 -0.37 0.55 -16.26
C GLN A 39 -0.54 -0.98 -16.25
N SER A 40 -0.42 -1.62 -15.07
CA SER A 40 -0.65 -3.05 -14.90
C SER A 40 -2.11 -3.42 -15.23
N ILE A 41 -3.08 -2.61 -14.77
CA ILE A 41 -4.49 -2.78 -15.10
C ILE A 41 -4.74 -2.61 -16.61
N TYR A 42 -4.19 -1.56 -17.22
CA TYR A 42 -4.33 -1.33 -18.66
C TYR A 42 -3.75 -2.48 -19.48
N SER A 43 -2.59 -2.99 -19.09
CA SER A 43 -1.93 -4.10 -19.77
C SER A 43 -2.73 -5.40 -19.66
N ALA A 44 -3.25 -5.71 -18.47
CA ALA A 44 -4.13 -6.85 -18.24
C ALA A 44 -5.40 -6.78 -19.09
N ALA A 45 -6.05 -5.61 -19.14
CA ALA A 45 -7.27 -5.41 -19.93
C ALA A 45 -7.00 -5.51 -21.44
N SER A 46 -5.96 -4.83 -21.93
CA SER A 46 -5.63 -4.79 -23.36
C SER A 46 -5.27 -6.17 -23.92
N ARG A 47 -4.56 -6.97 -23.13
CA ARG A 47 -4.09 -8.32 -23.51
C ARG A 47 -5.08 -9.43 -23.13
N ARG A 48 -6.13 -9.11 -22.37
CA ARG A 48 -7.06 -10.08 -21.75
C ARG A 48 -6.33 -11.11 -20.88
N GLU A 49 -5.35 -10.64 -20.13
CA GLU A 49 -4.45 -11.44 -19.31
C GLU A 49 -4.60 -11.09 -17.81
N PRO A 50 -5.57 -11.67 -17.09
CA PRO A 50 -5.85 -11.32 -15.70
C PRO A 50 -4.69 -11.65 -14.74
N HIS A 51 -3.84 -12.60 -15.11
CA HIS A 51 -2.68 -13.00 -14.31
C HIS A 51 -1.67 -11.86 -14.12
N ILE A 52 -1.67 -10.84 -14.98
CA ILE A 52 -0.83 -9.64 -14.81
C ILE A 52 -1.20 -8.92 -13.51
N VAL A 53 -2.50 -8.78 -13.22
CA VAL A 53 -2.98 -8.16 -11.97
C VAL A 53 -2.63 -9.04 -10.77
N VAL A 54 -2.78 -10.36 -10.88
CA VAL A 54 -2.42 -11.31 -9.82
C VAL A 54 -0.93 -11.19 -9.45
N ASN A 55 -0.05 -11.21 -10.46
CA ASN A 55 1.38 -11.09 -10.25
C ASN A 55 1.74 -9.75 -9.61
N TYR A 56 1.17 -8.64 -10.12
CA TYR A 56 1.35 -7.32 -9.53
C TYR A 56 0.96 -7.29 -8.05
N LEU A 57 -0.22 -7.81 -7.68
CA LEU A 57 -0.69 -7.82 -6.30
C LEU A 57 0.17 -8.69 -5.39
N ARG A 58 0.65 -9.84 -5.90
CA ARG A 58 1.60 -10.70 -5.17
C ARG A 58 2.90 -9.95 -4.88
N ASP A 59 3.45 -9.28 -5.89
CA ASP A 59 4.72 -8.57 -5.77
C ASP A 59 4.56 -7.36 -4.82
N LEU A 60 3.42 -6.66 -4.88
CA LEU A 60 3.06 -5.60 -3.93
C LEU A 60 2.95 -6.10 -2.49
N ALA A 61 2.28 -7.24 -2.27
CA ALA A 61 2.15 -7.84 -0.95
C ALA A 61 3.51 -8.26 -0.38
N ASN A 62 4.38 -8.86 -1.20
CA ASN A 62 5.73 -9.24 -0.79
C ASN A 62 6.56 -8.04 -0.37
N LEU A 63 6.57 -6.99 -1.20
CA LEU A 63 7.35 -5.78 -0.91
C LEU A 63 6.82 -5.06 0.35
N PHE A 64 5.50 -5.02 0.51
CA PHE A 64 4.88 -4.47 1.71
C PHE A 64 5.24 -5.28 2.95
N HIS A 65 5.25 -6.61 2.87
CA HIS A 65 5.64 -7.47 3.98
C HIS A 65 7.13 -7.28 4.36
N SER A 66 8.02 -7.18 3.38
CA SER A 66 9.43 -6.86 3.61
C SER A 66 9.61 -5.52 4.31
N TRP A 67 8.91 -4.47 3.85
CA TRP A 67 8.93 -3.15 4.47
C TRP A 67 8.36 -3.17 5.90
N TYR A 68 7.26 -3.91 6.12
CA TYR A 68 6.62 -4.04 7.44
C TYR A 68 7.56 -4.66 8.49
N ASN A 69 8.35 -5.65 8.08
CA ASN A 69 9.30 -6.31 8.98
C ASN A 69 10.58 -5.48 9.20
N ALA A 70 10.99 -4.69 8.21
CA ALA A 70 12.23 -3.91 8.26
C ALA A 70 12.09 -2.62 9.10
N HIS A 71 10.89 -2.07 9.24
CA HIS A 71 10.68 -0.75 9.84
C HIS A 71 9.64 -0.75 10.96
N GLN A 72 9.90 0.00 12.02
CA GLN A 72 8.88 0.31 13.02
C GLN A 72 7.90 1.37 12.48
N PHE A 73 6.60 1.06 12.52
CA PHE A 73 5.54 1.96 12.08
C PHE A 73 5.08 2.91 13.19
N ILE A 74 5.15 2.46 14.44
CA ILE A 74 4.82 3.24 15.62
C ILE A 74 6.11 3.85 16.13
N VAL A 75 6.45 5.00 15.57
CA VAL A 75 7.57 5.84 16.00
C VAL A 75 7.06 7.09 16.72
N ASP A 76 7.93 7.70 17.52
CA ASP A 76 7.63 8.93 18.25
C ASP A 76 7.52 10.14 17.32
N ASP A 77 8.24 10.12 16.19
CA ASP A 77 8.12 11.12 15.13
C ASP A 77 6.73 11.04 14.48
N THR A 78 5.90 12.03 14.80
CA THR A 78 4.50 12.10 14.37
C THR A 78 4.38 12.33 12.86
N GLU A 79 5.29 13.09 12.25
CA GLU A 79 5.28 13.34 10.80
C GLU A 79 5.66 12.09 10.03
N LEU A 80 6.75 11.42 10.43
CA LEU A 80 7.18 10.17 9.81
C LEU A 80 6.12 9.08 9.99
N ARG A 81 5.54 8.97 11.19
CA ARG A 81 4.43 8.04 11.44
C ARG A 81 3.24 8.32 10.51
N ALA A 82 2.83 9.58 10.37
CA ALA A 82 1.73 9.96 9.48
C ALA A 82 2.03 9.59 8.02
N ALA A 83 3.25 9.86 7.54
CA ALA A 83 3.67 9.51 6.19
C ALA A 83 3.67 7.99 5.93
N ARG A 84 4.18 7.18 6.88
CA ARG A 84 4.15 5.71 6.78
C ARG A 84 2.73 5.15 6.80
N LEU A 85 1.85 5.73 7.63
CA LEU A 85 0.44 5.35 7.68
C LEU A 85 -0.28 5.68 6.36
N ALA A 86 0.01 6.83 5.76
CA ALA A 86 -0.49 7.20 4.44
C ALA A 86 -0.05 6.19 3.36
N LEU A 87 1.24 5.84 3.33
CA LEU A 87 1.77 4.84 2.39
C LEU A 87 1.10 3.46 2.58
N ALA A 88 0.98 2.99 3.83
CA ALA A 88 0.31 1.73 4.13
C ALA A 88 -1.18 1.74 3.74
N SER A 89 -1.86 2.88 3.89
CA SER A 89 -3.25 3.04 3.45
C SER A 89 -3.36 2.97 1.93
N ALA A 90 -2.43 3.56 1.19
CA ALA A 90 -2.38 3.49 -0.27
C ALA A 90 -2.19 2.04 -0.75
N VAL A 91 -1.27 1.28 -0.13
CA VAL A 91 -1.10 -0.17 -0.40
C VAL A 91 -2.40 -0.93 -0.17
N GLY A 92 -3.04 -0.72 0.98
CA GLY A 92 -4.31 -1.36 1.31
C GLY A 92 -5.42 -1.06 0.29
N GLN A 93 -5.51 0.19 -0.19
CA GLN A 93 -6.48 0.59 -1.20
C GLN A 93 -6.23 -0.11 -2.55
N VAL A 94 -4.98 -0.21 -3.00
CA VAL A 94 -4.63 -0.90 -4.25
C VAL A 94 -4.90 -2.41 -4.14
N MET A 95 -4.60 -3.02 -3.00
CA MET A 95 -4.93 -4.42 -2.73
C MET A 95 -6.44 -4.66 -2.81
N LEU A 96 -7.24 -3.80 -2.17
CA LEU A 96 -8.70 -3.87 -2.24
C LEU A 96 -9.19 -3.77 -3.69
N ASN A 97 -8.77 -2.74 -4.43
CA ASN A 97 -9.16 -2.52 -5.82
C ASN A 97 -8.84 -3.74 -6.69
N GLY A 98 -7.63 -4.29 -6.56
CA GLY A 98 -7.19 -5.44 -7.35
C GLY A 98 -7.93 -6.74 -7.01
N LEU A 99 -8.16 -7.03 -5.73
CA LEU A 99 -8.93 -8.21 -5.30
C LEU A 99 -10.40 -8.10 -5.72
N THR A 100 -11.01 -6.92 -5.57
CA THR A 100 -12.37 -6.65 -6.05
C THR A 100 -12.50 -6.85 -7.55
N LEU A 101 -11.51 -6.41 -8.34
CA LEU A 101 -11.50 -6.61 -9.79
C LEU A 101 -11.49 -8.10 -10.18
N MET A 102 -10.87 -8.95 -9.36
CA MET A 102 -10.85 -10.41 -9.56
C MET A 102 -12.10 -11.12 -9.03
N GLY A 103 -13.06 -10.39 -8.47
CA GLY A 103 -14.26 -10.96 -7.86
C GLY A 103 -13.98 -11.71 -6.54
N VAL A 104 -12.84 -11.44 -5.89
CA VAL A 104 -12.46 -12.06 -4.63
C VAL A 104 -12.64 -11.03 -3.51
N SER A 105 -13.28 -11.45 -2.41
CA SER A 105 -13.38 -10.60 -1.23
C SER A 105 -12.00 -10.36 -0.65
N ALA A 106 -11.61 -9.09 -0.47
CA ALA A 106 -10.45 -8.76 0.34
C ALA A 106 -10.78 -9.05 1.81
N PRO A 107 -10.07 -9.97 2.48
CA PRO A 107 -10.33 -10.23 3.89
C PRO A 107 -9.98 -8.98 4.70
N GLU A 108 -10.81 -8.64 5.68
CA GLU A 108 -10.55 -7.52 6.59
C GLU A 108 -9.32 -7.76 7.50
N LYS A 109 -8.82 -9.00 7.53
CA LYS A 109 -7.60 -9.43 8.23
C LYS A 109 -6.75 -10.28 7.27
N MET A 110 -5.49 -9.89 7.10
CA MET A 110 -4.42 -10.77 6.60
C MET A 110 -3.53 -11.15 7.78
#